data_AF-A0A9W8H8P3-F1
#
_entry.id   AF-A0A9W8H8P3-F1
#
_cell.length_a   1.000
_cell.length_b   1.000
_cell.length_c   1.000
_cell.angle_alpha   90.00
_cell.angle_beta   90.00
_cell.angle_gamma   90.00
#
_symmetry.space_group_name_H-M   'P 1'
#
loop_
_entity.id
_entity.type
_entity.pdbx_description
1 polymer ?
#
loop_
_entity_poly.entity_id
_entity_poly.type
_entity_poly.pdbx_seq_one_letter_code
_entity_poly.pdbx_strand_id
1 'polypeptide(L)'
;MFRLAASMRTAAPRFSAALVRQQTPKVSASLRWYSAAGALSRDSIQERIFQVLQDFDKVNQEKLTPVATFTKDLGLDSLDTVEVVMAIEEEFSVEIPDDEADKITTVKEAIDYISHRQDAH
;
A
#
# COMPACT_ATOMS: atom_id res chain seq x y z
N MET A 1 11.93 94.14 -18.75
CA MET A 1 11.88 94.10 -17.28
C MET A 1 11.65 92.66 -16.84
N PHE A 2 12.72 92.03 -16.33
CA PHE A 2 12.73 90.68 -15.75
C PHE A 2 11.93 90.64 -14.44
N ARG A 3 11.15 89.58 -14.20
CA ARG A 3 10.80 89.17 -12.83
C ARG A 3 11.02 87.67 -12.65
N LEU A 4 12.06 87.42 -11.87
CA LEU A 4 12.54 86.17 -11.29
C LEU A 4 11.43 85.48 -10.47
N ALA A 5 11.25 84.17 -10.66
CA ALA A 5 10.49 83.35 -9.73
C ALA A 5 11.41 82.93 -8.58
N ALA A 6 11.09 83.37 -7.35
CA ALA A 6 11.67 82.88 -6.10
C ALA A 6 10.60 81.99 -5.43
N SER A 7 10.86 80.68 -5.29
CA SER A 7 11.49 80.07 -4.12
C SER A 7 10.75 80.38 -2.83
N MET A 8 9.98 79.39 -2.33
CA MET A 8 9.87 79.01 -0.92
C MET A 8 8.66 78.07 -0.73
N ARG A 9 8.91 76.90 -0.10
CA ARG A 9 8.06 76.15 0.86
C ARG A 9 8.63 74.72 0.96
N THR A 10 9.54 74.46 1.90
CA THR A 10 9.31 73.95 3.27
C THR A 10 8.83 72.49 3.36
N ALA A 11 9.64 71.71 4.08
CA ALA A 11 9.32 70.58 4.94
C ALA A 11 8.93 69.24 4.27
N ALA A 12 9.93 68.36 4.13
CA ALA A 12 9.72 66.93 4.00
C ALA A 12 9.31 66.31 5.36
N PRO A 13 8.27 65.48 5.44
CA PRO A 13 7.99 64.72 6.65
C PRO A 13 8.97 63.54 6.75
N ARG A 14 9.66 63.46 7.89
CA ARG A 14 10.43 62.28 8.29
C ARG A 14 9.47 61.22 8.78
N PHE A 15 9.04 60.33 7.91
CA PHE A 15 8.44 59.07 8.32
C PHE A 15 9.52 57.99 8.32
N SER A 16 10.05 57.69 9.50
CA SER A 16 10.74 56.43 9.78
C SER A 16 9.72 55.30 9.65
N ALA A 17 9.61 54.73 8.45
CA ALA A 17 8.93 53.45 8.27
C ALA A 17 9.87 52.36 8.76
N ALA A 18 9.65 51.92 10.01
CA ALA A 18 10.27 50.74 10.57
C ALA A 18 10.13 49.56 9.59
N LEU A 19 11.20 48.78 9.44
CA LEU A 19 11.18 47.51 8.73
C LEU A 19 10.13 46.59 9.35
N VAL A 20 8.92 46.55 8.80
CA VAL A 20 8.10 45.35 8.91
C VAL A 20 8.68 44.36 7.91
N ARG A 21 9.63 43.56 8.40
CA ARG A 21 10.07 42.34 7.71
C ARG A 21 8.83 41.46 7.55
N GLN A 22 8.16 41.55 6.40
CA GLN A 22 7.11 40.61 6.02
C GLN A 22 7.77 39.24 5.84
N GLN A 23 7.85 38.48 6.93
CA GLN A 23 8.06 37.05 6.87
C GLN A 23 6.75 36.45 6.34
N THR A 24 6.68 36.24 5.03
CA THR A 24 5.64 35.39 4.44
C THR A 24 5.75 34.01 5.09
N PRO A 25 4.70 33.46 5.71
CA PRO A 25 4.75 32.08 6.15
C PRO A 25 4.93 31.24 4.89
N LYS A 26 6.08 30.58 4.76
CA LYS A 26 6.25 29.49 3.81
C LYS A 26 5.29 28.41 4.28
N VAL A 27 4.12 28.32 3.66
CA VAL A 27 3.22 27.18 3.84
C VAL A 27 4.00 25.98 3.31
N SER A 28 4.73 25.34 4.22
CA SER A 28 5.38 24.07 3.95
C SER A 28 4.26 23.13 3.59
N ALA A 29 4.21 22.72 2.33
CA ALA A 29 3.24 21.77 1.85
C ALA A 29 3.37 20.51 2.71
N SER A 30 2.45 20.35 3.66
CA SER A 30 2.20 19.06 4.28
C SER A 30 1.67 18.17 3.16
N LEU A 31 2.58 17.53 2.43
CA LEU A 31 2.25 16.37 1.63
C LEU A 31 1.55 15.41 2.59
N ARG A 32 0.23 15.32 2.46
CA ARG A 32 -0.50 14.19 3.02
C ARG A 32 0.03 12.98 2.28
N TRP A 33 0.93 12.26 2.95
CA TRP A 33 1.28 10.90 2.59
C TRP A 33 0.03 10.06 2.86
N TYR A 34 -0.83 9.92 1.85
CA TYR A 34 -1.69 8.76 1.80
C TYR A 34 -0.71 7.60 1.68
N SER A 35 -0.73 6.73 2.67
CA SER A 35 0.04 5.49 2.72
C SER A 35 0.09 4.94 1.30
N ALA A 36 1.29 4.83 0.71
CA ALA A 36 1.45 4.02 -0.47
C ALA A 36 0.89 2.65 -0.07
N ALA A 37 -0.26 2.28 -0.64
CA ALA A 37 -0.78 0.92 -0.56
C ALA A 37 0.37 0.06 -1.07
N GLY A 38 1.11 -0.53 -0.15
CA GLY A 38 2.32 -1.26 -0.46
C GLY A 38 1.91 -2.40 -1.37
N ALA A 39 2.51 -2.49 -2.55
CA ALA A 39 2.44 -3.70 -3.33
C ALA A 39 2.73 -4.88 -2.38
N LEU A 40 1.82 -5.85 -2.32
CA LEU A 40 2.00 -7.02 -1.48
C LEU A 40 3.35 -7.64 -1.84
N SER A 41 4.26 -7.71 -0.87
CA SER A 41 5.53 -8.38 -1.07
C SER A 41 5.27 -9.88 -1.10
N ARG A 42 6.05 -10.64 -1.88
CA ARG A 42 5.93 -12.09 -1.94
C ARG A 42 5.98 -12.74 -0.56
N ASP A 43 6.81 -12.19 0.34
CA ASP A 43 6.92 -12.63 1.72
C ASP A 43 5.62 -12.42 2.50
N SER A 44 4.96 -11.27 2.35
CA SER A 44 3.64 -11.02 2.98
C SER A 44 2.54 -11.95 2.46
N ILE A 45 2.56 -12.28 1.16
CA ILE A 45 1.61 -13.24 0.57
C ILE A 45 1.85 -14.62 1.17
N GLN A 46 3.11 -15.04 1.25
CA GLN A 46 3.47 -16.31 1.85
C GLN A 46 3.03 -16.39 3.32
N GLU A 47 3.30 -15.36 4.13
CA GLU A 47 2.90 -15.31 5.53
C GLU A 47 1.38 -15.43 5.70
N ARG A 48 0.60 -14.67 4.91
CA ARG A 48 -0.87 -14.72 4.96
C ARG A 48 -1.42 -16.07 4.52
N ILE A 49 -0.91 -16.66 3.44
CA ILE A 49 -1.31 -18.03 3.02
C ILE A 49 -0.97 -19.05 4.10
N PHE A 50 0.19 -18.93 4.74
CA PHE A 50 0.56 -19.82 5.84
C PHE A 50 -0.34 -19.65 7.06
N GLN A 51 -0.82 -18.44 7.35
CA GLN A 51 -1.79 -18.18 8.42
C GLN A 51 -3.12 -18.85 8.11
N VAL A 52 -3.67 -18.63 6.90
CA VAL A 52 -4.91 -19.27 6.45
C VAL A 52 -4.80 -20.78 6.63
N LEU A 53 -3.72 -21.41 6.15
CA LEU A 53 -3.51 -22.85 6.28
C LEU A 53 -3.33 -23.35 7.73
N GLN A 54 -2.84 -22.50 8.64
CA GLN A 54 -2.71 -22.86 10.06
C GLN A 54 -4.05 -22.85 10.79
N ASP A 55 -4.99 -22.02 10.35
CA ASP A 55 -6.34 -21.91 10.90
C ASP A 55 -7.24 -23.08 10.50
N PHE A 56 -6.85 -23.87 9.49
CA PHE A 56 -7.55 -25.11 9.13
C PHE A 56 -7.11 -26.29 10.00
N ASP A 57 -8.00 -26.80 10.85
CA ASP A 57 -7.77 -27.95 11.75
C ASP A 57 -7.32 -29.24 11.04
N LYS A 58 -7.66 -29.38 9.75
CA LYS A 58 -7.32 -30.56 8.95
C LYS A 58 -5.89 -30.53 8.40
N VAL A 59 -5.20 -29.40 8.47
CA VAL A 59 -3.85 -29.24 7.94
C VAL A 59 -2.81 -29.71 8.97
N ASN A 60 -1.88 -30.55 8.54
CA ASN A 60 -0.74 -30.93 9.35
C ASN A 60 0.34 -29.82 9.37
N GLN A 61 0.35 -29.02 10.44
CA GLN A 61 1.26 -27.89 10.62
C GLN A 61 2.75 -28.29 10.58
N GLU A 62 3.11 -29.51 11.01
CA GLU A 62 4.51 -29.97 11.00
C GLU A 62 5.05 -30.20 9.57
N LYS A 63 4.14 -30.46 8.62
CA LYS A 63 4.48 -30.69 7.21
C LYS A 63 4.27 -29.46 6.34
N LEU A 64 3.85 -28.35 6.94
CA LEU A 64 3.53 -27.11 6.26
C LEU A 64 4.82 -26.46 5.76
N THR A 65 5.09 -26.67 4.48
CA THR A 65 6.26 -26.15 3.77
C THR A 65 5.79 -25.54 2.45
N PRO A 66 6.54 -24.57 1.88
CA PRO A 66 6.12 -23.97 0.62
C PRO A 66 6.06 -24.99 -0.52
N VAL A 67 6.83 -26.07 -0.45
CA VAL A 67 6.83 -27.16 -1.44
C VAL A 67 5.80 -28.25 -1.15
N ALA A 68 5.04 -28.16 -0.05
CA ALA A 68 4.04 -29.15 0.31
C ALA A 68 2.89 -29.18 -0.69
N THR A 69 2.43 -30.38 -1.01
CA THR A 69 1.22 -30.65 -1.78
C THR A 69 0.02 -30.70 -0.85
N PHE A 70 -1.09 -30.05 -1.21
CA PHE A 70 -2.30 -30.01 -0.40
C PHE A 70 -2.85 -31.42 -0.10
N THR A 71 -2.90 -32.29 -1.11
CA THR A 71 -3.45 -33.65 -0.96
C THR A 71 -2.45 -34.62 -0.33
N LYS A 72 -1.21 -34.69 -0.83
CA LYS A 72 -0.24 -35.73 -0.43
C LYS A 72 0.47 -35.43 0.89
N ASP A 73 0.86 -34.18 1.10
CA ASP A 73 1.71 -33.82 2.25
C ASP A 73 0.88 -33.29 3.41
N LEU A 74 -0.08 -32.40 3.13
CA LEU A 74 -0.97 -31.83 4.13
C LEU A 74 -2.15 -32.76 4.46
N GLY A 75 -2.45 -33.73 3.59
CA GLY A 75 -3.47 -34.75 3.82
C GLY A 75 -4.90 -34.26 3.63
N LEU A 76 -5.08 -33.17 2.88
CA LEU A 76 -6.40 -32.63 2.57
C LEU A 76 -7.13 -33.52 1.57
N ASP A 77 -8.43 -33.71 1.78
CA ASP A 77 -9.28 -34.38 0.80
C ASP A 77 -9.63 -33.42 -0.37
N SER A 78 -10.28 -33.94 -1.41
CA SER A 78 -10.64 -33.14 -2.58
C SER A 78 -11.69 -32.06 -2.32
N LEU A 79 -12.43 -32.16 -1.20
CA LEU A 79 -13.41 -31.16 -0.79
C LEU A 79 -12.72 -30.06 0.05
N ASP A 80 -11.81 -30.47 0.94
CA ASP A 80 -10.96 -29.60 1.75
C ASP A 80 -10.09 -28.69 0.89
N THR A 81 -9.59 -29.20 -0.24
CA THR A 81 -8.85 -28.36 -1.20
C THR A 81 -9.69 -27.22 -1.76
N VAL A 82 -11.00 -27.43 -1.98
CA VAL A 82 -11.93 -26.38 -2.44
C VAL A 82 -12.15 -25.36 -1.33
N GLU A 83 -12.33 -25.80 -0.08
CA GLU A 83 -12.48 -24.91 1.08
C GLU A 83 -11.25 -24.02 1.29
N VAL A 84 -10.04 -24.60 1.16
CA VAL A 84 -8.78 -23.85 1.28
C VAL A 84 -8.63 -22.80 0.16
N VAL A 85 -8.96 -23.16 -1.08
CA VAL A 85 -8.90 -22.21 -2.20
C VAL A 85 -9.86 -21.05 -1.98
N MET A 86 -11.10 -21.33 -1.56
CA MET A 86 -12.09 -20.29 -1.22
C MET A 86 -11.62 -19.36 -0.08
N ALA A 87 -10.95 -19.91 0.94
CA ALA A 87 -10.41 -19.09 2.02
C ALA A 87 -9.26 -18.18 1.55
N ILE A 88 -8.42 -18.66 0.62
CA ILE A 88 -7.38 -17.84 -0.02
C ILE A 88 -8.01 -16.75 -0.90
N GLU A 89 -9.07 -17.05 -1.64
CA GLU A 89 -9.84 -16.07 -2.41
C GLU A 89 -10.40 -14.95 -1.54
N GLU A 90 -11.03 -15.31 -0.42
CA GLU A 90 -11.58 -14.35 0.54
C GLU A 90 -10.48 -13.49 1.18
N GLU A 91 -9.37 -14.10 1.60
CA GLU A 91 -8.24 -13.41 2.24
C GLU A 91 -7.63 -12.34 1.32
N PHE A 92 -7.43 -12.64 0.04
CA PHE A 92 -6.85 -11.70 -0.92
C PHE A 92 -7.88 -10.91 -1.74
N SER A 93 -9.17 -11.14 -1.50
CA SER A 93 -10.29 -10.56 -2.27
C SER A 93 -10.15 -10.77 -3.78
N VAL A 94 -9.72 -11.97 -4.18
CA VAL A 94 -9.54 -12.38 -5.59
C VAL A 94 -10.53 -13.47 -5.96
N GLU A 95 -10.74 -13.67 -7.26
CA GLU A 95 -11.61 -14.71 -7.80
C GLU A 95 -10.77 -15.65 -8.69
N ILE A 96 -10.59 -16.91 -8.29
CA ILE A 96 -9.79 -17.91 -9.00
C ILE A 96 -10.77 -18.81 -9.78
N PRO A 97 -10.70 -18.86 -11.11
CA PRO A 97 -11.58 -19.75 -11.86
C PRO A 97 -11.24 -21.22 -11.58
N ASP A 98 -12.25 -22.09 -11.55
CA ASP A 98 -12.11 -23.53 -11.28
C ASP A 98 -10.99 -24.19 -12.11
N ASP A 99 -10.91 -23.85 -13.41
CA ASP A 99 -9.89 -24.37 -14.34
C ASP A 99 -8.44 -24.03 -13.91
N GLU A 100 -8.23 -22.98 -13.14
CA GLU A 100 -6.95 -22.58 -12.58
C GLU A 100 -6.76 -23.12 -11.17
N ALA A 101 -7.80 -23.12 -10.34
CA ALA A 101 -7.80 -23.73 -9.02
C ALA A 101 -7.37 -25.21 -9.07
N ASP A 102 -7.88 -25.98 -10.04
CA ASP A 102 -7.52 -27.39 -10.26
C ASP A 102 -6.03 -27.61 -10.57
N LYS A 103 -5.34 -26.57 -11.08
CA LYS A 103 -3.90 -26.63 -11.39
C LYS A 103 -3.03 -26.27 -10.18
N ILE A 104 -3.60 -25.67 -9.14
CA ILE A 104 -2.90 -25.27 -7.93
C ILE A 104 -2.85 -26.48 -6.98
N THR A 105 -1.76 -27.23 -7.02
CA THR A 105 -1.60 -28.47 -6.25
C THR A 105 -0.69 -28.30 -5.04
N THR A 106 0.14 -27.26 -5.04
CA THR A 106 1.13 -26.97 -3.99
C THR A 106 0.97 -25.57 -3.41
N VAL A 107 1.44 -25.39 -2.17
CA VAL A 107 1.41 -24.08 -1.47
C VAL A 107 2.20 -23.03 -2.26
N LYS A 108 3.35 -23.40 -2.83
CA LYS A 108 4.16 -22.52 -3.67
C LYS A 108 3.40 -22.06 -4.90
N GLU A 109 2.66 -22.93 -5.57
CA GLU A 109 1.84 -22.56 -6.73
C GLU A 109 0.77 -21.56 -6.34
N ALA A 110 0.14 -21.70 -5.17
CA ALA A 110 -0.81 -20.71 -4.67
C ALA A 110 -0.15 -19.35 -4.41
N ILE A 111 1.02 -19.32 -3.76
CA ILE A 111 1.80 -18.10 -3.53
C ILE A 111 2.21 -17.45 -4.86
N ASP A 112 2.70 -18.27 -5.80
CA ASP A 112 3.09 -17.82 -7.13
C ASP A 112 1.87 -17.20 -7.83
N TYR A 113 0.74 -17.89 -7.82
CA TYR A 113 -0.49 -17.43 -8.45
C TYR A 113 -0.95 -16.07 -7.92
N ILE A 114 -1.05 -15.92 -6.60
CA ILE A 114 -1.46 -14.66 -5.96
C ILE A 114 -0.44 -13.55 -6.23
N SER A 115 0.86 -13.87 -6.23
CA SER A 115 1.90 -12.86 -6.50
C SER A 115 1.89 -12.27 -7.92
N HIS A 116 1.28 -12.97 -8.89
CA HIS A 116 1.13 -12.46 -10.26
C HIS A 116 -0.15 -11.63 -10.45
N ARG A 117 -1.07 -11.63 -9.49
CA ARG A 117 -2.32 -10.87 -9.54
C ARG A 117 -2.11 -9.45 -9.02
N GLN A 118 -2.53 -8.46 -9.81
CA GLN A 118 -2.42 -7.02 -9.48
C GLN A 118 -3.59 -6.51 -8.64
N ASP A 119 -4.66 -7.31 -8.56
CA ASP A 119 -5.91 -7.08 -7.84
C ASP A 119 -5.91 -7.67 -6.42
N ALA A 120 -4.87 -8.43 -6.05
CA ALA A 120 -4.72 -8.95 -4.69
C ALA A 120 -4.38 -7.80 -3.72
N HIS A 121 -5.14 -7.70 -2.63
CA HIS A 121 -5.02 -6.63 -1.63
C HIS A 121 -4.95 -7.13 -0.18
#